data_AF-A0A966B7C0-F1
#
_entry.id   AF-A0A966B7C0-F1
#
_cell.length_a   1.000
_cell.length_b   1.000
_cell.length_c   1.000
_cell.angle_alpha   90.00
_cell.angle_beta   90.00
_cell.angle_gamma   90.00
#
_symmetry.space_group_name_H-M   'P 1'
#
loop_
_entity.id
_entity.type
_entity.pdbx_description
1 polymer ?
#
loop_
_entity_poly.entity_id
_entity_poly.type
_entity_poly.pdbx_seq_one_letter_code
_entity_poly.pdbx_strand_id
1 'polypeptide(L)' 'MSVTLTNVFDADADAADVAEAVSDDGYAVIHGALDGDALGALKSDLQPYLDVAHLGHDPFMGSLTKRFGALISKSTSV' A
#
# COMPACT_ATOMS: atom_id res chain seq x y z
N MET A 1 -20.05 -13.60 -2.61
CA MET A 1 -19.15 -14.29 -1.67
C MET A 1 -18.50 -13.18 -0.85
N SER A 2 -18.82 -13.04 0.44
CA SER A 2 -18.18 -12.04 1.29
C SER A 2 -16.91 -12.65 1.86
N VAL A 3 -15.77 -12.00 1.66
CA VAL A 3 -14.51 -12.39 2.32
C VAL A 3 -14.50 -11.71 3.67
N THR A 4 -14.43 -12.49 4.75
CA THR A 4 -14.17 -11.96 6.10
C THR A 4 -12.67 -11.98 6.30
N LEU A 5 -12.07 -10.80 6.52
CA LEU A 5 -10.66 -10.69 6.89
C LEU A 5 -10.50 -11.13 8.34
N THR A 6 -9.56 -12.04 8.61
CA THR A 6 -9.29 -12.56 9.96
C THR A 6 -8.09 -11.88 10.63
N ASN A 7 -7.09 -11.47 9.85
CA ASN A 7 -5.83 -10.92 10.37
C ASN A 7 -5.83 -9.39 10.26
N VAL A 8 -6.66 -8.75 11.10
CA VAL A 8 -6.83 -7.30 11.14
C VAL A 8 -6.35 -6.77 12.48
N PHE A 9 -5.44 -5.81 12.45
CA PHE A 9 -4.74 -5.26 13.61
C PHE A 9 -4.84 -3.73 13.63
N ASP A 10 -4.74 -3.14 14.82
CA ASP A 10 -4.52 -1.69 14.99
C ASP A 10 -3.03 -1.35 14.86
N ALA A 11 -2.70 -0.06 14.68
CA ALA A 11 -1.33 0.40 14.43
C ALA A 11 -0.35 0.16 15.58
N ASP A 12 -0.86 -0.07 16.79
CA ASP A 12 -0.09 -0.33 18.01
C ASP A 12 -0.04 -1.82 18.39
N ALA A 13 -0.52 -2.71 17.51
CA ALA A 13 -0.40 -4.15 17.70
C ALA A 13 1.07 -4.59 17.82
N ASP A 14 1.29 -5.69 18.55
CA ASP A 14 2.63 -6.27 18.68
C ASP A 14 3.10 -6.77 17.31
N ALA A 15 4.32 -6.38 16.94
CA ALA A 15 4.94 -6.82 15.70
C ALA A 15 5.13 -8.34 15.64
N ALA A 16 5.25 -9.03 16.78
CA ALA A 16 5.32 -10.48 16.85
C ALA A 16 4.02 -11.14 16.38
N ASP A 17 2.87 -10.64 16.85
CA ASP A 17 1.55 -11.16 16.48
C ASP A 17 1.26 -10.93 14.99
N VAL A 18 1.64 -9.75 14.47
CA VAL A 18 1.54 -9.44 13.04
C VAL A 18 2.43 -10.37 12.21
N ALA A 19 3.65 -10.63 12.66
CA ALA A 19 4.59 -11.53 11.97
C ALA A 19 4.10 -12.98 11.97
N GLU A 20 3.49 -13.45 13.07
CA GLU A 20 2.87 -14.77 13.15
C GLU A 20 1.71 -14.90 12.15
N ALA A 21 0.81 -13.91 12.08
CA ALA A 21 -0.27 -13.90 11.10
C ALA A 21 0.21 -13.93 9.64
N VAL A 22 1.29 -13.21 9.33
CA VAL A 22 1.90 -13.25 7.99
C VAL A 22 2.55 -14.62 7.73
N SER A 23 3.18 -15.23 8.73
CA SER A 23 3.78 -16.57 8.62
C SER A 23 2.72 -17.65 8.36
N ASP A 24 1.63 -17.61 9.11
CA ASP A 24 0.62 -18.68 9.12
C ASP A 24 -0.37 -18.56 7.96
N ASP A 25 -0.83 -17.34 7.64
CA ASP A 25 -1.88 -17.11 6.65
C ASP A 25 -1.40 -16.33 5.41
N GLY A 26 -0.16 -15.83 5.41
CA GLY A 26 0.42 -15.09 4.27
C GLY A 26 0.00 -13.62 4.17
N TYR A 27 -0.74 -13.10 5.15
CA TYR A 27 -1.20 -11.70 5.14
C TYR A 27 -1.52 -11.15 6.53
N ALA A 28 -1.44 -9.82 6.66
CA ALA A 28 -1.98 -9.05 7.77
C ALA A 28 -2.45 -7.68 7.24
N VAL A 29 -3.53 -7.14 7.81
CA VAL A 29 -4.05 -5.79 7.53
C VAL A 29 -3.89 -4.94 8.78
N ILE A 30 -3.10 -3.87 8.69
CA ILE A 30 -2.89 -2.94 9.79
C ILE A 30 -3.69 -1.66 9.53
N HIS A 31 -4.65 -1.37 10.40
CA HIS A 31 -5.43 -0.15 10.35
C HIS A 31 -4.64 1.01 10.95
N GLY A 32 -4.61 2.15 10.24
CA GLY A 32 -3.94 3.35 10.74
C GLY A 32 -2.41 3.28 10.77
N ALA A 33 -1.79 2.38 9.99
CA ALA A 33 -0.33 2.28 9.88
C ALA A 33 0.34 3.60 9.41
N LEU A 34 -0.40 4.42 8.66
CA LEU A 34 -0.07 5.79 8.35
C LEU A 34 -1.21 6.67 8.86
N ASP A 35 -0.87 7.76 9.55
CA ASP A 35 -1.86 8.77 9.90
C ASP A 35 -2.32 9.55 8.65
N GLY A 36 -3.40 10.32 8.81
CA GLY A 36 -4.02 11.05 7.71
C GLY A 36 -3.11 12.11 7.09
N ASP A 37 -2.25 12.74 7.89
CA ASP A 37 -1.36 13.80 7.42
C ASP A 37 -0.21 13.22 6.59
N ALA A 38 0.41 12.13 7.06
CA ALA A 38 1.42 11.38 6.33
C ALA A 38 0.87 10.83 5.01
N LEU A 39 -0.34 10.26 5.02
CA LEU A 39 -1.00 9.77 3.81
C LEU A 39 -1.29 10.91 2.83
N GLY A 40 -1.72 12.07 3.34
CA GLY A 40 -1.96 13.27 2.53
C GLY A 40 -0.69 13.80 1.86
N ALA A 41 0.40 13.90 2.62
CA ALA A 41 1.70 14.33 2.11
C ALA A 41 2.23 13.36 1.03
N LEU A 42 2.21 12.06 1.31
CA LEU A 42 2.61 11.03 0.35
C LEU A 42 1.80 11.11 -0.95
N LYS A 43 0.48 11.27 -0.85
CA LYS A 43 -0.38 11.45 -2.02
C LYS A 43 -0.02 12.70 -2.80
N SER A 44 0.20 13.82 -2.12
CA SER A 44 0.57 15.09 -2.77
C SER A 44 1.88 14.99 -3.55
N ASP A 45 2.90 14.36 -2.96
CA ASP A 45 4.20 14.16 -3.60
C ASP A 45 4.11 13.27 -4.84
N LEU A 46 3.28 12.21 -4.76
CA LEU A 46 3.23 11.16 -5.77
C LEU A 46 2.21 11.41 -6.89
N GLN A 47 1.17 12.22 -6.66
CA GLN A 47 0.10 12.46 -7.62
C GLN A 47 0.59 12.97 -9.00
N PRO A 48 1.55 13.93 -9.10
CA PRO A 48 2.03 14.39 -10.40
C PRO A 48 2.65 13.28 -11.25
N TYR A 49 3.28 12.29 -10.61
CA TYR A 49 3.87 11.13 -11.30
C TYR A 49 2.81 10.10 -11.69
N LEU A 50 1.77 9.92 -10.87
CA LEU A 50 0.63 9.06 -11.19
C LEU A 50 -0.18 9.61 -12.38
N ASP A 51 -0.34 10.94 -12.46
CA ASP A 51 -1.09 11.59 -13.53
C ASP A 51 -0.48 11.29 -14.91
N VAL A 52 0.86 11.32 -15.01
CA VAL A 52 1.59 11.05 -16.26
C VAL A 52 1.98 9.58 -16.46
N ALA A 53 1.81 8.72 -15.45
CA ALA A 53 2.13 7.30 -15.57
C ALA A 53 1.28 6.62 -16.66
N HIS A 54 1.94 5.78 -17.45
CA HIS A 54 1.29 5.04 -18.53
C HIS A 54 0.35 3.96 -17.98
N LEU A 55 -0.71 3.68 -18.74
CA LEU A 55 -1.49 2.46 -18.55
C LEU A 55 -0.63 1.24 -18.91
N GLY A 56 -0.94 0.10 -18.31
CA GLY A 56 -0.22 -1.13 -18.63
C GLY A 56 -0.38 -1.53 -20.09
N HIS A 57 0.72 -2.03 -20.66
CA HIS A 57 0.86 -2.31 -22.08
C HIS A 57 0.90 -3.81 -22.40
N ASP A 58 0.68 -4.66 -21.40
CA ASP A 58 0.69 -6.11 -21.53
C ASP A 58 -0.28 -6.78 -20.54
N PRO A 59 -0.57 -8.09 -20.71
CA PRO A 59 -1.53 -8.80 -19.85
C PRO A 59 -1.14 -8.86 -18.37
N PHE A 60 0.14 -8.79 -18.02
CA PHE A 60 0.61 -8.80 -16.63
C PHE A 60 0.40 -7.44 -15.96
N MET A 61 0.60 -6.36 -16.72
CA MET A 61 0.39 -5.00 -16.23
C MET A 61 -1.08 -4.61 -16.16
N GLY A 62 -1.93 -5.23 -17.00
CA GLY A 62 -3.34 -4.90 -17.14
C GLY A 62 -3.56 -3.61 -17.94
N SER A 63 -4.72 -3.46 -18.58
CA SER A 63 -4.97 -2.31 -19.49
C SER A 63 -5.43 -1.03 -18.79
N LEU A 64 -5.85 -1.11 -17.51
CA LEU A 64 -6.42 0.00 -16.75
C LEU A 64 -5.58 0.41 -15.53
N THR A 65 -4.49 -0.30 -15.27
CA THR A 65 -3.63 -0.05 -14.10
C THR A 65 -2.48 0.86 -14.49
N LYS A 66 -2.20 1.86 -13.63
CA LYS A 66 -0.98 2.66 -13.69
C LYS A 66 0.01 2.17 -12.64
N ARG A 67 1.28 2.05 -13.01
CA ARG A 67 2.39 1.69 -12.11
C ARG A 67 3.56 2.62 -12.39
N PHE A 68 4.22 3.11 -11.35
CA PHE A 68 5.48 3.82 -11.46
C PHE A 68 6.36 3.52 -10.24
N GLY A 69 7.68 3.60 -10.43
CA GLY A 69 8.66 3.29 -9.39
C GLY A 69 9.47 4.51 -8.95
N ALA A 70 10.58 4.23 -8.25
CA ALA A 70 11.50 5.22 -7.71
C ALA A 70 10.83 6.21 -6.73
N LEU A 71 10.04 5.69 -5.77
CA LEU A 71 9.28 6.51 -4.82
C LEU A 71 10.19 7.36 -3.90
N ILE A 72 11.31 6.78 -3.42
CA ILE A 72 12.28 7.47 -2.56
C ILE A 72 12.86 8.73 -3.21
N SER A 73 13.01 8.76 -4.54
CA SER A 73 13.50 9.97 -5.24
C SER A 73 12.41 10.99 -5.58
N LYS A 74 11.15 10.66 -5.30
CA LYS A 74 9.97 11.43 -5.71
C LYS A 74 9.19 12.02 -4.55
N SER A 75 9.41 11.53 -3.33
CA SER A 75 8.69 11.95 -2.13
C SER A 75 9.65 11.96 -0.95
N THR A 76 9.57 13.01 -0.13
CA THR A 76 10.22 13.06 1.18
C THR A 76 9.37 12.42 2.28
N SER A 77 8.18 11.94 1.92
CA SER A 77 7.21 11.27 2.78
C SER A 77 7.37 9.74 2.77
N VAL A 78 8.36 9.21 2.03
CA VAL A 78 8.73 7.79 1.91
C VAL A 78 10.11 7.55 2.52
#